data_AF-A0A7J5EU31-F1
#
_entry.id   AF-A0A7J5EU31-F1
#
_cell.length_a   1.000
_cell.length_b   1.000
_cell.length_c   1.000
_cell.angle_alpha   90.00
_cell.angle_beta   90.00
_cell.angle_gamma   90.00
#
_symmetry.space_group_name_H-M   'P 1'
#
loop_
_entity.id
_entity.type
_entity.pdbx_description
1 polymer ?
#
loop_
_entity_poly.entity_id
_entity_poly.type
_entity_poly.pdbx_seq_one_letter_code
_entity_poly.pdbx_strand_id
1 'polypeptide(L)'
;MRAIACLAAAALGASASGCSFVVVRGPPRDTPPGVVPRCTTAPIAPIVDTGLFGLSVLGAVVAHQRLGEPDGGEFPNNDFLRMQRTFSIVAAVLEAAAAGYGYVKVGACRRTLQASPNPT
;
A
#
# COMPACT_ATOMS: atom_id res chain seq x y z
N MET A 1 -8.27 -12.35 -21.86
CA MET A 1 -7.01 -12.91 -21.32
C MET A 1 -5.89 -11.86 -21.20
N ARG A 2 -5.61 -11.02 -22.20
CA ARG A 2 -4.55 -9.98 -22.13
C ARG A 2 -4.73 -8.93 -21.02
N ALA A 3 -5.95 -8.46 -20.78
CA ALA A 3 -6.24 -7.50 -19.70
C ALA A 3 -5.99 -8.07 -18.29
N ILE A 4 -6.32 -9.35 -18.08
CA ILE A 4 -6.09 -10.06 -16.81
C ILE A 4 -4.59 -10.27 -16.58
N ALA A 5 -3.82 -10.60 -17.62
CA ALA A 5 -2.37 -10.70 -17.53
C ALA A 5 -1.69 -9.35 -17.23
N CYS A 6 -2.18 -8.24 -17.81
CA CYS A 6 -1.69 -6.91 -17.47
C CYS A 6 -2.06 -6.49 -16.04
N LEU A 7 -3.27 -6.82 -15.57
CA LEU A 7 -3.67 -6.60 -14.17
C LEU A 7 -2.87 -7.44 -13.19
N ALA A 8 -2.59 -8.70 -13.54
CA ALA A 8 -1.76 -9.59 -12.72
C ALA A 8 -0.29 -9.13 -12.71
N ALA A 9 0.27 -8.71 -13.85
CA ALA A 9 1.63 -8.17 -13.92
C ALA A 9 1.76 -6.82 -13.21
N ALA A 10 0.73 -5.96 -13.29
CA ALA A 10 0.65 -4.72 -12.52
C ALA A 10 0.47 -5.00 -11.02
N ALA A 11 -0.29 -6.03 -10.64
CA ALA A 11 -0.45 -6.45 -9.25
C ALA A 11 0.85 -7.05 -8.68
N LEU A 12 1.57 -7.88 -9.44
CA LEU A 12 2.89 -8.39 -9.05
C LEU A 12 3.93 -7.27 -8.98
N GLY A 13 3.96 -6.36 -9.96
CA GLY A 13 4.85 -5.20 -9.95
C GLY A 13 4.53 -4.21 -8.82
N ALA A 14 3.25 -3.95 -8.56
CA ALA A 14 2.81 -3.10 -7.45
C ALA A 14 3.05 -3.75 -6.08
N SER A 15 2.98 -5.08 -5.98
CA SER A 15 3.29 -5.78 -4.72
C SER A 15 4.75 -5.67 -4.30
N ALA A 16 5.66 -5.31 -5.23
CA ALA A 16 7.05 -5.01 -4.90
C ALA A 16 7.27 -3.54 -4.51
N SER A 17 6.32 -2.63 -4.77
CA SER A 17 6.53 -1.19 -4.62
C SER A 17 5.37 -0.40 -3.98
N GLY A 18 4.36 -1.07 -3.39
CA GLY A 18 3.13 -0.45 -2.84
C GLY A 18 2.19 0.10 -3.93
N CYS A 19 0.89 -0.16 -3.84
CA CYS A 19 -0.07 0.21 -4.89
C CYS A 19 -0.26 1.73 -4.97
N SER A 20 -0.19 2.45 -3.85
CA SER A 20 -0.37 3.90 -3.84
C SER A 20 0.74 4.67 -4.57
N PHE A 21 1.97 4.17 -4.56
CA PHE A 21 3.08 4.84 -5.23
C PHE A 21 2.92 4.88 -6.76
N VAL A 22 2.26 3.87 -7.32
CA VAL A 22 2.04 3.76 -8.77
C VAL A 22 0.78 4.52 -9.21
N VAL A 23 -0.28 4.48 -8.40
CA VAL A 23 -1.63 4.87 -8.86
C VAL A 23 -2.09 6.22 -8.29
N VAL A 24 -1.57 6.66 -7.14
CA VAL A 24 -2.05 7.88 -6.49
C VAL A 24 -1.32 9.11 -7.00
N ARG A 25 -2.07 10.05 -7.56
CA ARG A 25 -1.59 11.36 -8.03
C ARG A 25 -2.11 12.48 -7.13
N GLY A 26 -1.21 13.32 -6.65
CA GLY A 26 -1.57 14.54 -5.94
C GLY A 26 -2.04 15.66 -6.87
N PRO A 27 -2.62 16.74 -6.32
CA PRO A 27 -2.97 17.92 -7.11
C PRO A 27 -1.72 18.55 -7.75
N PRO A 28 -1.81 19.06 -9.00
CA PRO A 28 -0.75 19.87 -9.60
C PRO A 28 -0.49 21.12 -8.76
N ARG A 29 0.78 21.50 -8.60
CA ARG A 29 1.18 22.67 -7.80
C ARG A 29 0.61 23.97 -8.36
N ASP A 30 0.48 24.06 -9.68
CA ASP A 30 0.09 25.29 -10.39
C ASP A 30 -1.35 25.24 -10.91
N THR A 31 -2.25 24.57 -10.18
CA THR A 31 -3.67 24.52 -10.60
C THR A 31 -4.27 25.92 -10.49
N PRO A 32 -4.73 26.54 -11.60
CA PRO A 32 -5.31 27.87 -11.54
C PRO A 32 -6.59 27.90 -10.70
N PRO A 33 -6.92 29.03 -10.05
CA PRO A 33 -8.20 29.20 -9.37
C PRO A 33 -9.36 28.90 -10.32
N GLY A 34 -10.35 28.13 -9.87
CA GLY A 34 -11.53 27.76 -10.66
C GLY A 34 -11.35 26.54 -11.58
N VAL A 35 -10.15 25.97 -11.70
CA VAL A 35 -9.92 24.73 -12.45
C VAL A 35 -9.96 23.53 -11.50
N VAL A 36 -10.76 22.52 -11.85
CA VAL A 36 -10.82 21.25 -11.10
C VAL A 36 -9.48 20.50 -11.30
N PRO A 37 -8.66 20.30 -10.24
CA PRO A 37 -7.40 19.58 -10.37
C PRO A 37 -7.63 18.13 -10.77
N ARG A 38 -6.87 17.63 -11.76
CA ARG A 38 -6.86 16.21 -12.12
C ARG A 38 -5.95 15.44 -11.16
N CYS A 39 -6.52 14.99 -10.04
CA CYS A 39 -5.83 14.21 -9.01
C CYS A 39 -6.70 13.08 -8.47
N THR A 40 -6.08 12.15 -7.74
CA THR A 40 -6.77 10.98 -7.18
C THR A 40 -7.56 11.39 -5.94
N THR A 41 -8.88 11.20 -5.96
CA THR A 41 -9.80 11.53 -4.84
C THR A 41 -10.27 10.31 -4.05
N ALA A 42 -10.19 9.13 -4.67
CA ALA A 42 -10.62 7.87 -4.07
C ALA A 42 -9.45 7.22 -3.33
N PRO A 43 -9.62 6.83 -2.05
CA PRO A 43 -8.57 6.24 -1.23
C PRO A 43 -8.44 4.72 -1.44
N ILE A 44 -8.81 4.20 -2.62
CA ILE A 44 -8.86 2.76 -2.88
C ILE A 44 -7.46 2.14 -2.75
N ALA A 45 -6.45 2.67 -3.45
CA ALA A 45 -5.08 2.18 -3.35
C ALA A 45 -4.50 2.28 -1.92
N PRO A 46 -4.66 3.41 -1.18
CA PRO A 46 -4.24 3.49 0.22
C PRO A 46 -4.90 2.47 1.15
N ILE A 47 -6.19 2.15 0.92
CA ILE A 47 -6.92 1.13 1.69
C ILE A 47 -6.34 -0.26 1.41
N VAL A 48 -6.03 -0.57 0.14
CA VAL A 48 -5.40 -1.82 -0.24
C VAL A 48 -4.03 -1.97 0.41
N ASP A 49 -3.18 -0.94 0.34
CA ASP A 49 -1.85 -0.94 0.99
C ASP A 49 -1.97 -1.12 2.51
N THR A 50 -2.98 -0.50 3.14
CA THR A 50 -3.25 -0.69 4.58
C THR A 50 -3.62 -2.14 4.91
N GLY A 51 -4.41 -2.78 4.04
CA GLY A 51 -4.75 -4.20 4.19
C GLY A 51 -3.53 -5.11 4.05
N LEU A 52 -2.67 -4.85 3.05
CA LEU A 52 -1.43 -5.59 2.83
C LEU A 52 -0.42 -5.39 3.97
N PHE A 53 -0.33 -4.18 4.51
CA PHE A 53 0.41 -3.89 5.73
C PHE A 53 -0.07 -4.77 6.89
N GLY A 54 -1.38 -4.80 7.15
CA GLY A 54 -1.96 -5.61 8.23
C GLY A 54 -1.67 -7.10 8.08
N LEU A 55 -1.81 -7.64 6.87
CA LEU A 55 -1.46 -9.04 6.57
C LEU A 55 0.03 -9.32 6.77
N SER A 56 0.90 -8.39 6.37
CA SER A 56 2.34 -8.51 6.54
C SER A 56 2.73 -8.50 8.02
N VAL A 57 2.16 -7.60 8.83
CA VAL A 57 2.37 -7.59 10.28
C VAL A 57 1.90 -8.89 10.92
N LEU A 58 0.70 -9.37 10.56
CA LEU A 58 0.17 -10.64 11.07
C LEU A 58 1.11 -11.80 10.73
N GLY A 59 1.58 -11.88 9.48
CA GLY A 59 2.54 -12.90 9.05
C GLY A 59 3.86 -12.85 9.84
N ALA A 60 4.38 -11.66 10.11
CA ALA A 60 5.59 -11.49 10.91
C ALA A 60 5.39 -11.92 12.37
N VAL A 61 4.25 -11.59 12.98
CA VAL A 61 3.90 -11.98 14.36
C VAL A 61 3.75 -13.50 14.47
N VAL A 62 2.98 -14.12 13.57
CA VAL A 62 2.79 -15.57 13.54
C VAL A 62 4.13 -16.28 13.38
N ALA A 63 4.98 -15.86 12.43
CA ALA A 63 6.30 -16.45 12.23
C ALA A 63 7.19 -16.26 13.47
N HIS A 64 7.11 -15.11 14.14
CA HIS A 64 7.88 -14.86 15.36
C HIS A 64 7.42 -15.74 16.54
N GLN A 65 6.11 -15.92 16.72
CA GLN A 65 5.56 -16.80 17.77
C GLN A 65 6.00 -18.25 17.57
N ARG A 66 5.96 -18.75 16.33
CA ARG A 66 6.41 -20.11 16.00
C ARG A 66 7.90 -20.35 16.24
N LEU A 67 8.74 -19.33 16.01
CA LEU A 67 10.18 -19.40 16.28
C LEU A 67 10.53 -19.38 17.78
N GLY A 68 9.60 -18.97 18.66
CA GLY A 68 9.81 -18.87 20.11
C GLY A 68 9.32 -20.08 20.91
N GLU A 69 8.70 -21.07 20.26
CA GLU A 69 8.25 -22.29 20.93
C GLU A 69 9.48 -23.14 21.35
N PRO A 70 9.61 -23.51 22.65
CA PRO A 70 10.82 -24.12 23.21
C PRO A 70 11.21 -25.48 22.62
N ASP A 71 10.26 -26.18 22.00
CA ASP A 71 10.51 -27.45 21.31
C ASP A 71 10.75 -27.26 19.79
N GLY A 72 10.91 -26.03 19.32
CA GLY A 72 11.15 -25.69 17.91
C GLY A 72 9.92 -25.89 17.00
N GLY A 73 8.79 -26.34 17.55
CA GLY A 73 7.61 -26.76 16.79
C GLY A 73 7.90 -27.92 15.84
N GLU A 74 6.88 -28.67 15.43
CA GLU A 74 6.99 -29.74 14.41
C GLU A 74 7.43 -29.25 13.01
N PHE A 75 7.87 -27.99 12.86
CA PHE A 75 8.22 -27.43 11.56
C PHE A 75 9.67 -27.80 11.19
N PRO A 76 9.88 -28.63 10.16
CA PRO A 76 11.21 -29.16 9.83
C PRO A 76 12.19 -28.13 9.26
N ASN A 77 11.85 -26.83 9.24
CA ASN A 77 12.74 -25.80 8.69
C ASN A 77 12.52 -24.39 9.30
N ASN A 78 13.30 -24.07 10.34
CA ASN A 78 13.30 -22.76 10.98
C ASN A 78 13.81 -21.63 10.06
N ASP A 79 14.58 -21.94 9.01
CA ASP A 79 15.10 -20.93 8.08
C ASP A 79 13.98 -20.33 7.24
N PHE A 80 12.98 -21.14 6.87
CA PHE A 80 11.79 -20.64 6.16
C PHE A 80 11.02 -19.62 7.00
N LEU A 81 10.78 -19.91 8.29
CA LEU A 81 10.09 -18.99 9.19
C LEU A 81 10.90 -17.70 9.45
N ARG A 82 12.23 -17.79 9.55
CA ARG A 82 13.12 -16.62 9.65
C ARG A 82 13.08 -15.75 8.39
N MET A 83 13.10 -16.38 7.23
CA MET A 83 12.98 -15.71 5.93
C MET A 83 11.61 -15.03 5.84
N GLN A 84 10.51 -15.78 6.07
CA GLN A 84 9.15 -15.27 6.06
C GLN A 84 8.99 -14.07 7.00
N ARG A 85 9.45 -14.17 8.25
CA ARG A 85 9.43 -13.04 9.21
C ARG A 85 10.12 -11.80 8.65
N THR A 86 11.32 -11.97 8.10
CA THR A 86 12.09 -10.86 7.53
C THR A 86 11.36 -10.22 6.35
N PHE A 87 10.86 -11.03 5.41
CA PHE A 87 10.09 -10.54 4.27
C PHE A 87 8.81 -9.83 4.70
N SER A 88 8.08 -10.38 5.67
CA SER A 88 6.86 -9.79 6.21
C SER A 88 7.12 -8.43 6.88
N ILE A 89 8.25 -8.26 7.59
CA ILE A 89 8.62 -6.97 8.17
C ILE A 89 8.92 -5.95 7.07
N VAL A 90 9.72 -6.33 6.07
CA VAL A 90 10.06 -5.43 4.96
C VAL A 90 8.81 -5.02 4.18
N ALA A 91 7.94 -5.98 3.87
CA ALA A 91 6.66 -5.72 3.21
C ALA A 91 5.80 -4.76 4.05
N ALA A 92 5.68 -4.99 5.37
CA ALA A 92 4.91 -4.11 6.24
C ALA A 92 5.43 -2.66 6.20
N VAL A 93 6.75 -2.45 6.24
CA VAL A 93 7.33 -1.10 6.17
C VAL A 93 7.00 -0.41 4.84
N LEU A 94 7.13 -1.13 3.72
CA LEU A 94 6.84 -0.60 2.39
C LEU A 94 5.35 -0.26 2.23
N GLU A 95 4.46 -1.15 2.65
CA GLU A 95 3.02 -0.96 2.56
C GLU A 95 2.54 0.19 3.47
N ALA A 96 3.10 0.32 4.67
CA ALA A 96 2.82 1.45 5.55
C ALA A 96 3.25 2.78 4.91
N ALA A 97 4.43 2.84 4.30
CA ALA A 97 4.91 4.02 3.60
C ALA A 97 4.03 4.36 2.38
N ALA A 98 3.61 3.34 1.62
CA ALA A 98 2.73 3.49 0.46
C ALA A 98 1.35 4.01 0.86
N ALA A 99 0.71 3.40 1.85
CA ALA A 99 -0.56 3.84 2.41
C ALA A 99 -0.48 5.30 2.88
N GLY A 100 0.55 5.64 3.66
CA GLY A 100 0.78 7.00 4.15
C GLY A 100 0.92 8.02 3.02
N TYR A 101 1.76 7.74 2.03
CA TYR A 101 1.88 8.56 0.82
C TYR A 101 0.54 8.75 0.12
N GLY A 102 -0.18 7.65 -0.09
CA GLY A 102 -1.47 7.64 -0.77
C GLY A 102 -2.53 8.49 -0.06
N TYR A 103 -2.69 8.31 1.26
CA TYR A 103 -3.64 9.10 2.05
C TYR A 103 -3.31 10.60 2.04
N VAL A 104 -2.02 10.97 2.13
CA VAL A 104 -1.59 12.38 2.07
C VAL A 104 -1.98 13.01 0.73
N LYS A 105 -1.72 12.31 -0.39
CA LYS A 105 -2.02 12.83 -1.74
C LYS A 105 -3.53 12.91 -2.01
N VAL A 106 -4.29 11.89 -1.62
CA VAL A 106 -5.76 11.90 -1.74
C VAL A 106 -6.36 13.01 -0.87
N GLY A 107 -5.87 13.17 0.36
CA GLY A 107 -6.32 14.23 1.26
C GLY A 107 -6.01 15.62 0.71
N ALA A 108 -4.82 15.83 0.14
CA ALA A 108 -4.48 17.08 -0.52
C ALA A 108 -5.42 17.39 -1.69
N CYS A 109 -5.69 16.40 -2.56
CA CYS A 109 -6.61 16.55 -3.69
C CYS A 109 -8.03 16.94 -3.24
N ARG A 110 -8.57 16.26 -2.23
CA ARG A 110 -9.90 16.55 -1.68
C ARG A 110 -10.00 17.97 -1.11
N ARG A 111 -8.96 18.43 -0.40
CA ARG A 111 -8.92 19.81 0.12
C ARG A 111 -8.93 20.84 -0.99
N THR A 112 -8.17 20.63 -2.06
CA THR A 112 -8.19 21.55 -3.21
C THR A 112 -9.56 21.60 -3.90
N LEU A 113 -10.24 20.47 -4.02
CA LEU A 113 -11.60 20.42 -4.58
C LEU A 113 -12.64 21.15 -3.73
N GLN A 114 -12.52 21.06 -2.40
CA GLN A 114 -13.41 21.77 -1.47
C GLN A 114 -13.15 23.28 -1.45
N ALA A 115 -11.92 23.71 -1.73
CA ALA A 115 -11.52 25.12 -1.77
C ALA A 115 -11.88 25.82 -3.09
N SER A 116 -12.25 25.08 -4.15
CA SER A 116 -12.78 25.64 -5.38
C SER A 116 -14.31 25.74 -5.29
N PRO A 117 -14.89 26.91 -4.94
CA PRO A 117 -16.33 27.12 -5.08
C PRO A 117 -16.73 26.89 -6.55
N ASN A 118 -17.90 26.28 -6.75
CA ASN A 118 -18.47 25.91 -8.04
C ASN A 118 -18.15 26.95 -9.13
N PRO A 119 -17.47 26.58 -10.24
CA PRO A 119 -17.55 27.36 -11.46
C PRO A 119 -18.95 27.12 -12.04
N THR A 120 -19.88 28.01 -11.71
CA THR A 120 -21.16 28.14 -12.43
C THR A 120 -20.93 28.48 -13.89
#